data_AF-A0A7T1HU18-F1
#
_entry.id   AF-A0A7T1HU18-F1
#
_cell.length_a   1.000
_cell.length_b   1.000
_cell.length_c   1.000
_cell.angle_alpha   90.00
_cell.angle_beta   90.00
_cell.angle_gamma   90.00
#
_symmetry.space_group_name_H-M   'P 1'
#
loop_
_entity.id
_entity.type
_entity.pdbx_description
1 polymer ?
#
loop_
_entity_poly.entity_id
_entity_poly.type
_entity_poly.pdbx_seq_one_letter_code
_entity_poly.pdbx_strand_id
1 'polypeptide(L)'
;MLTVPVATPVAVAHVGHGDEFQQTGDARQVQRNADGDALLGIATKKPESGPDGLSVPTTALVDANGKPLLFVQTEKTYDPVYVVTGANQGDRVVVTEGIDPTDDVVTTGALSLYAESRKTQQAEPASANDKPDETTASAPESVSASSGLPIPGLAVGAGAAVLVIGGGIWLSRRKKTDA
;
A
#
# COMPACT_ATOMS: atom_id res chain seq x y z
N MET A 1 4.40 -19.40 68.37
CA MET A 1 3.37 -19.35 67.32
C MET A 1 3.71 -18.18 66.40
N LEU A 2 4.50 -18.41 65.35
CA LEU A 2 4.99 -17.34 64.45
C LEU A 2 4.13 -17.38 63.18
N THR A 3 3.32 -16.35 62.96
CA THR A 3 2.47 -16.21 61.77
C THR A 3 3.30 -15.64 60.62
N VAL A 4 3.39 -16.37 59.52
CA VAL A 4 4.08 -15.93 58.29
C VAL A 4 3.04 -15.28 57.38
N PRO A 5 3.19 -14.00 56.98
CA PRO A 5 2.28 -13.41 56.02
C PRO A 5 2.49 -14.05 54.64
N VAL A 6 1.41 -14.59 54.09
CA VAL A 6 1.33 -15.04 52.69
C VAL A 6 1.38 -13.80 51.80
N ALA A 7 2.49 -13.62 51.08
CA ALA A 7 2.57 -12.66 49.99
C ALA A 7 1.74 -13.20 48.81
N THR A 8 0.71 -12.45 48.40
CA THR A 8 -0.02 -12.73 47.17
C THR A 8 0.87 -12.40 45.97
N PRO A 9 1.00 -13.28 44.96
CA PRO A 9 1.67 -12.89 43.72
C PRO A 9 0.77 -11.90 42.97
N VAL A 10 1.27 -10.69 42.74
CA VAL A 10 0.69 -9.77 41.75
C VAL A 10 0.86 -10.41 40.38
N ALA A 11 -0.25 -10.82 39.77
CA ALA A 11 -0.29 -11.14 38.35
C ALA A 11 -0.25 -9.82 37.57
N VAL A 12 0.83 -9.58 36.84
CA VAL A 12 0.90 -8.51 35.85
C VAL A 12 0.02 -8.91 34.67
N ALA A 13 -1.17 -8.33 34.57
CA ALA A 13 -1.91 -8.34 33.32
C ALA A 13 -1.12 -7.49 32.31
N HIS A 14 -0.67 -8.10 31.22
CA HIS A 14 -0.11 -7.36 30.08
C HIS A 14 -1.22 -6.50 29.47
N VAL A 15 -1.38 -5.28 29.97
CA VAL A 15 -2.26 -4.26 29.38
C VAL A 15 -1.57 -3.72 28.13
N GLY A 16 -2.10 -4.10 26.98
CA GLY A 16 -1.71 -3.54 25.68
C GLY A 16 -1.67 -4.59 24.59
N HIS A 17 -2.80 -4.90 23.97
CA HIS A 17 -2.92 -5.54 22.65
C HIS A 17 -4.29 -5.26 21.97
N GLY A 18 -5.09 -4.31 22.49
CA GLY A 18 -6.51 -4.18 22.10
C GLY A 18 -6.78 -3.29 20.89
N ASP A 19 -5.95 -2.27 20.66
CA ASP A 19 -6.21 -1.24 19.63
C ASP A 19 -5.50 -1.51 18.31
N GLU A 20 -4.48 -2.38 18.32
CA GLU A 20 -3.52 -2.52 17.21
C GLU A 20 -3.98 -3.46 16.09
N PHE A 21 -5.09 -4.17 16.28
CA PHE A 21 -5.73 -5.00 15.25
C PHE A 21 -6.83 -4.27 14.48
N GLN A 22 -7.03 -2.98 14.76
CA GLN A 22 -8.03 -2.16 14.07
C GLN A 22 -7.49 -1.75 12.69
N GLN A 23 -7.56 -2.69 11.74
CA GLN A 23 -7.35 -2.42 10.31
C GLN A 23 -8.45 -1.45 9.83
N THR A 24 -8.21 -0.16 10.06
CA THR A 24 -9.07 0.94 9.67
C THR A 24 -8.61 1.41 8.29
N GLY A 25 -9.23 0.89 7.23
CA GLY A 25 -8.93 1.30 5.85
C GLY A 25 -9.60 0.41 4.81
N ASP A 26 -10.09 0.99 3.74
CA ASP A 26 -10.71 0.24 2.64
C ASP A 26 -9.75 -0.79 2.01
N ALA A 27 -10.31 -1.80 1.34
CA ALA A 27 -9.52 -2.72 0.54
C ALA A 27 -8.73 -1.94 -0.52
N ARG A 28 -7.43 -2.20 -0.63
CA ARG A 28 -6.57 -1.60 -1.65
C ARG A 28 -6.45 -2.49 -2.87
N GLN A 29 -6.14 -1.88 -4.01
CA GLN A 29 -5.67 -2.61 -5.18
C GLN A 29 -4.44 -3.48 -4.85
N VAL A 30 -4.50 -4.74 -5.27
CA VAL A 30 -3.43 -5.73 -5.07
C VAL A 30 -2.67 -5.95 -6.38
N GLN A 31 -1.35 -6.03 -6.34
CA GLN A 31 -0.54 -6.27 -7.53
C GLN A 31 -0.65 -7.75 -7.94
N ARG A 32 -0.93 -8.02 -9.22
CA ARG A 32 -0.95 -9.37 -9.75
C ARG A 32 0.47 -9.93 -9.78
N ASN A 33 0.66 -11.15 -9.25
CA ASN A 33 1.92 -11.86 -9.27
C ASN A 33 1.67 -13.35 -9.44
N ALA A 34 2.12 -13.95 -10.54
CA ALA A 34 1.76 -15.32 -10.90
C ALA A 34 2.11 -16.35 -9.81
N ASP A 35 3.27 -16.19 -9.14
CA ASP A 35 3.69 -17.06 -8.04
C ASP A 35 2.76 -16.88 -6.82
N GLY A 36 2.47 -15.63 -6.44
CA GLY A 36 1.50 -15.32 -5.37
C GLY A 36 0.10 -15.83 -5.70
N ASP A 37 -0.37 -15.62 -6.92
CA ASP A 37 -1.67 -16.09 -7.42
C ASP A 37 -1.81 -17.61 -7.27
N ALA A 38 -0.76 -18.36 -7.65
CA ALA A 38 -0.75 -19.81 -7.54
C ALA A 38 -0.76 -20.29 -6.08
N LEU A 39 -0.02 -19.62 -5.20
CA LEU A 39 0.03 -19.95 -3.77
C LEU A 39 -1.30 -19.66 -3.07
N LEU A 40 -1.97 -18.58 -3.45
CA LEU A 40 -3.26 -18.17 -2.88
C LEU A 40 -4.46 -18.88 -3.55
N GLY A 41 -4.22 -19.63 -4.64
CA GLY A 41 -5.26 -20.31 -5.40
C GLY A 41 -6.20 -19.33 -6.12
N ILE A 42 -5.70 -18.18 -6.56
CA ILE A 42 -6.50 -17.16 -7.24
C ILE A 42 -6.92 -17.69 -8.61
N ALA A 43 -8.22 -17.69 -8.87
CA ALA A 43 -8.79 -17.99 -10.18
C ALA A 43 -9.80 -16.92 -10.55
N THR A 44 -9.82 -16.54 -11.82
CA THR A 44 -10.73 -15.53 -12.36
C THR A 44 -11.61 -16.12 -13.46
N LYS A 45 -12.82 -15.59 -13.56
CA LYS A 45 -13.75 -15.84 -14.66
C LYS A 45 -14.64 -14.63 -14.89
N LYS A 46 -15.14 -14.54 -16.12
CA LYS A 46 -16.21 -13.60 -16.46
C LYS A 46 -17.51 -13.95 -15.75
N PRO A 47 -18.27 -12.94 -15.27
CA PRO A 47 -19.57 -13.16 -14.68
C PRO A 47 -20.56 -13.67 -15.73
N GLU A 48 -21.55 -14.45 -15.30
CA GLU A 48 -22.59 -14.96 -16.20
C GLU A 48 -23.74 -13.98 -16.32
N SER A 49 -24.13 -13.60 -17.54
CA SER A 49 -25.28 -12.71 -17.73
C SER A 49 -26.60 -13.43 -17.51
N GLY A 50 -27.48 -12.84 -16.70
CA GLY A 50 -28.85 -13.30 -16.45
C GLY A 50 -29.88 -12.18 -16.60
N PRO A 51 -31.18 -12.50 -16.48
CA PRO A 51 -32.27 -11.54 -16.65
C PRO A 51 -32.28 -10.42 -15.59
N ASP A 52 -31.80 -10.72 -14.38
CA ASP A 52 -31.80 -9.80 -13.24
C ASP A 52 -30.43 -9.14 -12.96
N GLY A 53 -29.41 -9.44 -13.78
CA GLY A 53 -28.05 -8.91 -13.62
C GLY A 53 -26.95 -9.93 -13.90
N LEU A 54 -25.76 -9.68 -13.38
CA LEU A 54 -24.56 -10.52 -13.55
C LEU A 54 -24.44 -11.51 -12.41
N SER A 55 -24.31 -12.80 -12.70
CA SER A 55 -24.22 -13.86 -11.69
C SER A 55 -22.77 -14.29 -11.46
N VAL A 56 -22.35 -14.24 -10.20
CA VAL A 56 -21.03 -14.69 -9.75
C VAL A 56 -21.16 -15.79 -8.69
N PRO A 57 -20.15 -16.67 -8.55
CA PRO A 57 -20.09 -17.59 -7.41
C PRO A 57 -20.09 -16.83 -6.08
N THR A 58 -20.74 -17.38 -5.06
CA THR A 58 -20.73 -16.81 -3.70
C THR A 58 -19.32 -16.72 -3.12
N THR A 59 -18.41 -17.60 -3.54
CA THR A 59 -16.98 -17.59 -3.18
C THR A 59 -16.21 -16.38 -3.73
N ALA A 60 -16.75 -15.69 -4.73
CA ALA A 60 -16.17 -14.45 -5.27
C ALA A 60 -16.45 -13.23 -4.37
N LEU A 61 -17.47 -13.33 -3.52
CA LEU A 61 -17.96 -12.23 -2.71
C LEU A 61 -17.22 -12.18 -1.37
N VAL A 62 -16.73 -11.00 -1.02
CA VAL A 62 -16.14 -10.73 0.30
C VAL A 62 -16.98 -9.71 1.04
N ASP A 63 -17.15 -9.88 2.36
CA ASP A 63 -17.71 -8.83 3.20
C ASP A 63 -16.60 -7.87 3.64
N ALA A 64 -16.71 -6.61 3.22
CA ALA A 64 -15.83 -5.55 3.62
C ALA A 64 -16.60 -4.52 4.45
N ASN A 65 -16.59 -4.71 5.77
CA ASN A 65 -17.29 -3.84 6.72
C ASN A 65 -18.82 -3.81 6.48
N GLY A 66 -19.45 -4.96 6.23
CA GLY A 66 -20.88 -5.06 5.96
C GLY A 66 -21.28 -4.70 4.53
N LYS A 67 -20.31 -4.50 3.63
CA LYS A 67 -20.53 -4.19 2.22
C LYS A 67 -19.96 -5.31 1.35
N PRO A 68 -20.72 -5.81 0.36
CA PRO A 68 -20.20 -6.81 -0.56
C PRO A 68 -19.15 -6.20 -1.48
N LEU A 69 -18.02 -6.89 -1.58
CA LEU A 69 -16.84 -6.50 -2.35
C LEU A 69 -16.43 -7.64 -3.27
N LEU A 70 -16.14 -7.31 -4.52
CA LEU A 70 -15.50 -8.20 -5.49
C LEU A 70 -14.10 -7.68 -5.81
N PHE A 71 -13.28 -8.56 -6.37
CA PHE A 71 -12.03 -8.17 -7.00
C PHE A 71 -12.10 -8.40 -8.49
N VAL A 72 -11.90 -7.32 -9.26
CA VAL A 72 -11.85 -7.33 -10.71
C VAL A 72 -10.40 -7.39 -11.15
N GLN A 73 -10.09 -8.33 -12.03
CA GLN A 73 -8.77 -8.53 -12.56
C GLN A 73 -8.51 -7.56 -13.72
N THR A 74 -7.47 -6.75 -13.56
CA THR A 74 -6.92 -5.90 -14.63
C THR A 74 -5.65 -6.53 -15.20
N GLU A 75 -4.96 -5.81 -16.09
CA GLU A 75 -3.68 -6.27 -16.68
C GLU A 75 -2.60 -6.55 -15.62
N LYS A 76 -2.53 -5.74 -14.56
CA LYS A 76 -1.43 -5.78 -13.59
C LYS A 76 -1.89 -5.94 -12.16
N THR A 77 -3.18 -5.81 -11.89
CA THR A 77 -3.71 -5.69 -10.53
C THR A 77 -5.04 -6.38 -10.38
N TYR A 78 -5.48 -6.49 -9.14
CA TYR A 78 -6.83 -6.82 -8.74
C TYR A 78 -7.43 -5.61 -8.04
N ASP A 79 -8.49 -5.07 -8.63
CA ASP A 79 -9.16 -3.87 -8.18
C ASP A 79 -10.35 -4.21 -7.26
N PRO A 80 -10.40 -3.67 -6.04
CA PRO A 80 -11.52 -3.88 -5.12
C PRO A 80 -12.72 -3.04 -5.57
N VAL A 81 -13.81 -3.70 -5.92
CA VAL A 81 -15.03 -3.04 -6.38
C VAL A 81 -16.19 -3.40 -5.47
N TYR A 82 -16.76 -2.39 -4.80
CA TYR A 82 -17.98 -2.56 -4.02
C TYR A 82 -19.17 -2.71 -4.97
N VAL A 83 -20.01 -3.69 -4.70
CA VAL A 83 -21.13 -4.04 -5.59
C VAL A 83 -22.47 -3.91 -4.89
N VAL A 84 -23.55 -3.95 -5.67
CA VAL A 84 -24.90 -4.18 -5.15
C VAL A 84 -25.32 -5.59 -5.56
N THR A 85 -25.76 -6.37 -4.58
CA THR A 85 -26.20 -7.75 -4.79
C THR A 85 -27.72 -7.86 -4.68
N GLY A 86 -28.29 -8.73 -5.50
CA GLY A 86 -29.70 -9.09 -5.51
C GLY A 86 -29.94 -10.46 -4.90
N ALA A 87 -30.75 -11.27 -5.57
CA ALA A 87 -31.11 -12.61 -5.10
C ALA A 87 -29.89 -13.55 -5.01
N ASN A 88 -29.84 -14.33 -3.94
CA ASN A 88 -28.94 -15.46 -3.82
C ASN A 88 -29.62 -16.73 -4.37
N GLN A 89 -28.94 -17.45 -5.24
CA GLN A 89 -29.40 -18.64 -5.95
C GLN A 89 -28.49 -19.83 -5.62
N GLY A 90 -28.46 -20.22 -4.35
CA GLY A 90 -27.68 -21.37 -3.86
C GLY A 90 -26.19 -21.05 -3.80
N ASP A 91 -25.43 -21.52 -4.78
CA ASP A 91 -23.98 -21.27 -4.87
C ASP A 91 -23.63 -19.94 -5.55
N ARG A 92 -24.61 -19.29 -6.20
CA ARG A 92 -24.39 -18.04 -6.94
C ARG A 92 -25.18 -16.87 -6.36
N VAL A 93 -24.68 -15.67 -6.58
CA VAL A 93 -25.32 -14.42 -6.21
C VAL A 93 -25.45 -13.52 -7.43
N VAL A 94 -26.59 -12.85 -7.57
CA VAL A 94 -26.80 -11.86 -8.62
C VAL A 94 -26.19 -10.53 -8.17
N VAL A 95 -25.41 -9.91 -9.05
CA VAL A 95 -24.83 -8.59 -8.93
C VAL A 95 -25.58 -7.67 -9.88
N THR A 96 -26.23 -6.65 -9.34
CA THR A 96 -27.05 -5.71 -10.10
C THR A 96 -26.24 -4.49 -10.53
N GLU A 97 -25.22 -4.11 -9.76
CA GLU A 97 -24.38 -2.94 -10.02
C GLU A 97 -22.94 -3.17 -9.56
N GLY A 98 -22.00 -2.51 -10.24
CA GLY A 98 -20.60 -2.39 -9.81
C GLY A 98 -19.57 -3.11 -10.68
N ILE A 99 -19.94 -4.02 -11.58
CA ILE A 99 -19.00 -4.72 -12.47
C ILE A 99 -19.56 -4.83 -13.90
N ASP A 100 -18.67 -4.93 -14.90
CA ASP A 100 -19.06 -5.11 -16.29
C ASP A 100 -19.08 -6.59 -16.71
N PRO A 101 -19.90 -6.99 -17.70
CA PRO A 101 -19.96 -8.37 -18.19
C PRO A 101 -18.66 -8.88 -18.81
N THR A 102 -17.78 -7.95 -19.22
CA THR A 102 -16.51 -8.28 -19.87
C THR A 102 -15.36 -8.44 -18.90
N ASP A 103 -15.54 -8.04 -17.65
CA ASP A 103 -14.50 -8.09 -16.62
C ASP A 103 -14.26 -9.51 -16.14
N ASP A 104 -12.99 -9.82 -15.89
CA ASP A 104 -12.61 -11.05 -15.22
C ASP A 104 -12.68 -10.84 -13.70
N VAL A 105 -13.57 -11.56 -13.04
CA VAL A 105 -13.81 -11.45 -11.59
C VAL A 105 -13.12 -12.61 -10.88
N VAL A 106 -12.53 -12.34 -9.72
CA VAL A 106 -11.91 -13.38 -8.87
C VAL A 106 -13.01 -14.29 -8.30
N THR A 107 -13.02 -15.56 -8.72
CA THR A 107 -13.99 -16.56 -8.28
C THR A 107 -13.47 -17.45 -7.15
N THR A 108 -12.15 -17.55 -7.01
CA THR A 108 -11.47 -18.35 -5.99
C THR A 108 -10.36 -17.53 -5.36
N GLY A 109 -10.17 -17.67 -4.05
CA GLY A 109 -9.11 -16.98 -3.32
C GLY A 109 -9.39 -15.49 -3.03
N ALA A 110 -10.63 -15.02 -3.25
CA ALA A 110 -11.04 -13.64 -2.99
C ALA A 110 -10.77 -13.19 -1.55
N LEU A 111 -10.95 -14.07 -0.55
CA LEU A 111 -10.64 -13.78 0.86
C LEU A 111 -9.13 -13.60 1.11
N SER A 112 -8.29 -14.43 0.48
CA SER A 112 -6.84 -14.31 0.58
C SER A 112 -6.36 -12.98 0.00
N LEU A 113 -6.93 -12.62 -1.15
CA LEU A 113 -6.67 -11.37 -1.84
C LEU A 113 -7.16 -10.17 -1.01
N TYR A 114 -8.31 -10.31 -0.33
CA TYR A 114 -8.78 -9.31 0.61
C TYR A 114 -7.82 -9.11 1.79
N ALA A 115 -7.30 -10.18 2.37
CA ALA A 115 -6.30 -10.08 3.43
C ALA A 115 -5.03 -9.36 2.94
N GLU A 116 -4.57 -9.65 1.71
CA GLU A 116 -3.45 -8.94 1.08
C GLU A 116 -3.77 -7.47 0.83
N SER A 117 -4.99 -7.16 0.39
CA SER A 117 -5.47 -5.78 0.16
C SER A 117 -5.49 -4.92 1.42
N ARG A 118 -5.71 -5.57 2.58
CA ARG A 118 -5.80 -4.93 3.89
C ARG A 118 -4.45 -4.86 4.59
N LYS A 119 -3.47 -5.67 4.16
CA LYS A 119 -2.13 -5.67 4.74
C LYS A 119 -1.59 -4.25 4.66
N THR A 120 -1.46 -3.60 5.82
CA THR A 120 -0.73 -2.35 5.91
C THR A 120 0.64 -2.65 5.35
N GLN A 121 1.13 -1.83 4.41
CA GLN A 121 2.56 -1.80 4.17
C GLN A 121 3.14 -1.45 5.55
N GLN A 122 3.66 -2.46 6.26
CA GLN A 122 4.62 -2.23 7.32
C GLN A 122 5.61 -1.29 6.65
N ALA A 123 5.60 -0.02 7.08
CA ALA A 123 6.43 0.99 6.47
C ALA A 123 7.82 0.38 6.40
N GLU A 124 8.32 0.15 5.18
CA GLU A 124 9.76 0.10 5.00
C GLU A 124 10.24 1.35 5.73
N PRO A 125 11.11 1.24 6.76
CA PRO A 125 11.65 2.43 7.37
C PRO A 125 12.18 3.25 6.21
N ALA A 126 11.63 4.46 6.03
CA ALA A 126 12.07 5.39 5.01
C ALA A 126 13.58 5.26 4.97
N SER A 127 14.12 4.76 3.84
CA SER A 127 15.55 4.69 3.67
C SER A 127 16.07 6.05 4.07
N ALA A 128 16.81 6.08 5.17
CA ALA A 128 17.41 7.26 5.72
C ALA A 128 18.42 7.76 4.69
N ASN A 129 17.93 8.54 3.75
CA ASN A 129 18.72 9.39 2.90
C ASN A 129 17.95 10.67 2.62
N ASP A 130 17.39 11.25 3.68
CA ASP A 130 17.26 12.69 3.80
C ASP A 130 18.18 13.11 4.94
N LYS A 131 19.26 13.81 4.58
CA LYS A 131 20.18 14.43 5.53
C LYS A 131 19.35 15.30 6.49
N PRO A 132 19.62 15.29 7.80
CA PRO A 132 19.12 16.36 8.65
C PRO A 132 19.74 17.68 8.16
N ASP A 133 18.87 18.54 7.60
CA ASP A 133 19.13 19.96 7.44
C ASP A 133 19.19 20.55 8.86
N GLU A 134 20.40 20.62 9.40
CA GLU A 134 20.69 21.22 10.70
C GLU A 134 20.57 22.74 10.57
N THR A 135 19.37 23.28 10.76
CA THR A 135 19.20 24.68 11.15
C THR A 135 19.56 24.82 12.63
N THR A 136 20.76 25.36 12.85
CA THR A 136 21.03 26.47 13.76
C THR A 136 20.22 26.50 15.07
N ALA A 137 20.82 26.02 16.16
CA ALA A 137 21.00 26.81 17.39
C ALA A 137 21.70 25.99 18.48
N SER A 138 22.94 26.36 18.83
CA SER A 138 23.49 26.19 20.18
C SER A 138 24.71 27.09 20.35
N ALA A 139 24.57 28.13 21.18
CA ALA A 139 25.68 28.75 21.91
C ALA A 139 25.89 27.96 23.24
N PRO A 140 26.97 28.13 24.05
CA PRO A 140 28.18 28.94 23.90
C PRO A 140 29.52 28.17 24.14
N GLU A 141 30.61 28.82 23.71
CA GLU A 141 31.99 28.87 24.28
C GLU A 141 32.74 27.57 24.69
N SER A 142 33.91 27.31 24.04
CA SER A 142 35.21 27.15 24.72
C SER A 142 36.41 27.01 23.76
N VAL A 143 37.21 28.08 23.73
CA VAL A 143 38.68 28.21 23.64
C VAL A 143 39.57 27.30 22.75
N SER A 144 40.30 28.00 21.87
CA SER A 144 41.76 27.97 21.64
C SER A 144 42.47 26.68 21.21
N ALA A 145 42.99 26.68 19.98
CA ALA A 145 44.43 26.52 19.67
C ALA A 145 44.62 26.74 18.15
N SER A 146 45.03 27.95 17.72
CA SER A 146 46.41 28.29 17.34
C SER A 146 46.85 27.72 15.98
N SER A 147 46.78 28.54 14.93
CA SER A 147 47.94 28.98 14.13
C SER A 147 47.50 29.53 12.78
N GLY A 148 47.83 30.79 12.49
CA GLY A 148 47.80 31.34 11.13
C GLY A 148 47.08 32.69 11.01
N LEU A 149 47.85 33.76 11.15
CA LEU A 149 47.48 35.19 11.02
C LEU A 149 47.05 35.56 9.55
N PRO A 150 46.57 36.80 9.27
CA PRO A 150 45.40 37.11 8.44
C PRO A 150 45.80 37.84 7.14
N ILE A 151 44.90 38.08 6.16
CA ILE A 151 44.83 39.38 5.41
C ILE A 151 43.40 39.58 4.83
N PRO A 152 42.78 40.76 5.00
CA PRO A 152 41.46 41.13 4.46
C PRO A 152 41.54 41.73 3.03
N GLY A 153 40.46 41.64 2.24
CA GLY A 153 40.32 42.50 1.06
C GLY A 153 39.35 42.05 -0.05
N LEU A 154 38.22 42.78 -0.16
CA LEU A 154 37.61 43.35 -1.37
C LEU A 154 37.48 42.50 -2.66
N ALA A 155 36.24 42.30 -3.11
CA ALA A 155 35.79 42.78 -4.44
C ALA A 155 34.29 42.53 -4.68
N VAL A 156 33.53 43.63 -4.77
CA VAL A 156 32.24 43.73 -5.45
C VAL A 156 32.48 43.59 -6.95
N GLY A 157 31.69 42.79 -7.66
CA GLY A 157 31.78 42.70 -9.12
C GLY A 157 30.64 41.92 -9.77
N ALA A 158 29.83 42.64 -10.55
CA ALA A 158 28.69 42.16 -11.31
C ALA A 158 29.06 41.15 -12.41
N GLY A 159 28.12 40.28 -12.80
CA GLY A 159 28.26 39.53 -14.04
C GLY A 159 27.40 38.27 -14.11
N ALA A 160 26.54 38.22 -15.12
CA ALA A 160 25.62 37.15 -15.44
C ALA A 160 26.29 35.78 -15.72
N ALA A 161 25.57 34.69 -15.46
CA ALA A 161 25.31 33.61 -16.42
C ALA A 161 24.49 32.48 -15.77
N VAL A 162 23.20 32.38 -16.14
CA VAL A 162 22.41 31.17 -16.00
C VAL A 162 22.80 30.25 -17.17
N LEU A 163 23.43 29.10 -16.87
CA LEU A 163 23.64 28.03 -17.85
C LEU A 163 22.69 26.88 -17.54
N VAL A 164 21.54 26.86 -18.21
CA VAL A 164 20.66 25.69 -18.31
C VAL A 164 21.29 24.74 -19.33
N ILE A 165 21.90 23.66 -18.85
CA ILE A 165 22.41 22.59 -19.71
C ILE A 165 21.26 21.64 -20.03
N GLY A 166 20.70 21.82 -21.23
CA GLY A 166 20.65 20.79 -22.28
C GLY A 166 19.85 19.51 -22.01
N GLY A 167 18.73 19.38 -22.73
CA GLY A 167 17.85 18.21 -22.73
C GLY A 167 18.45 16.95 -23.36
N GLY A 168 17.97 15.80 -22.86
CA GLY A 168 18.19 14.48 -23.45
C GLY A 168 17.02 14.09 -24.34
N ILE A 169 17.23 14.12 -25.65
CA ILE A 169 16.31 13.59 -26.66
C ILE A 169 16.48 12.06 -26.70
N TRP A 170 15.46 11.32 -26.29
CA TRP A 170 15.41 9.87 -26.37
C TRP A 170 14.89 9.44 -27.75
N LEU A 171 15.76 8.82 -28.54
CA LEU A 171 15.43 8.22 -29.83
C LEU A 171 15.67 6.71 -29.74
N SER A 172 14.61 5.91 -29.58
CA SER A 172 14.68 4.46 -29.79
C SER A 172 13.86 4.02 -30.99
N ARG A 173 14.60 3.37 -31.90
CA ARG A 173 14.13 2.72 -33.12
C ARG A 173 13.21 1.55 -32.80
N ARG A 174 12.20 1.37 -33.64
CA ARG A 174 11.79 0.02 -34.05
C ARG A 174 11.26 0.06 -35.48
N LYS A 175 11.82 -0.82 -36.30
CA LYS A 175 11.60 -1.02 -37.74
C LYS A 175 10.91 -2.38 -37.92
N LYS A 176 10.23 -2.57 -39.07
CA LYS A 176 9.47 -3.74 -39.60
C LYS A 176 8.00 -3.80 -39.19
N THR A 177 7.03 -4.13 -40.05
CA THR A 177 6.91 -4.48 -41.49
C THR A 177 5.40 -4.48 -41.79
N ASP A 178 4.94 -4.02 -42.96
CA ASP A 178 4.05 -4.77 -43.88
C ASP A 178 3.69 -3.96 -45.13
N ALA A 179 4.04 -4.50 -46.31
CA ALA A 179 3.45 -4.35 -47.64
C ALA A 179 4.41 -4.96 -48.70
#